data_AF-A0A0C2XNX0-F1
#
_entry.id   AF-A0A0C2XNX0-F1
#
_cell.length_a   1.000
_cell.length_b   1.000
_cell.length_c   1.000
_cell.angle_alpha   90.00
_cell.angle_beta   90.00
_cell.angle_gamma   90.00
#
_symmetry.space_group_name_H-M   'P 1'
#
loop_
_entity.id
_entity.type
_entity.pdbx_description
1 polymer ?
#
loop_
_entity_poly.entity_id
_entity_poly.type
_entity_poly.pdbx_seq_one_letter_code
_entity_poly.pdbx_strand_id
1 'polypeptide(L)'
;LSDLRRLAESCPSIVSFQSNIIDLQSIPVYPPHEGASDALSHGLEILSVGNASENPNPKDVLNVARHLFILFPYLKEIRTHEGQNQEQWMYIHSLVQLLQTGLLDDAARMK
;
A
#
# COMPACT_ATOMS: atom_id res chain seq x y z
N LEU A 1 -9.16 -5.04 -1.69
CA LEU A 1 -8.23 -4.35 -0.73
C LEU A 1 -8.93 -3.62 0.43
N SER A 2 -10.25 -3.44 0.36
CA SER A 2 -11.09 -2.76 1.37
C SER A 2 -10.95 -3.29 2.81
N ASP A 3 -10.57 -4.56 2.97
CA ASP A 3 -10.37 -5.18 4.28
C ASP A 3 -9.15 -4.61 5.02
N LEU A 4 -8.12 -4.15 4.30
CA LEU A 4 -6.95 -3.50 4.93
C LEU A 4 -7.33 -2.20 5.62
N ARG A 5 -8.27 -1.45 5.03
CA ARG A 5 -8.78 -0.22 5.65
C ARG A 5 -9.57 -0.52 6.92
N ARG A 6 -10.52 -1.46 6.86
CA ARG A 6 -11.30 -1.85 8.04
C ARG A 6 -10.40 -2.34 9.17
N LEU A 7 -9.34 -3.06 8.82
CA LEU A 7 -8.32 -3.46 9.77
C LEU A 7 -7.59 -2.26 10.37
N ALA A 8 -7.12 -1.32 9.55
CA ALA A 8 -6.45 -0.13 10.03
C ALA A 8 -7.32 0.68 11.01
N GLU A 9 -8.62 0.79 10.71
CA GLU A 9 -9.59 1.48 11.57
C GLU A 9 -9.86 0.71 12.87
N SER A 10 -9.89 -0.63 12.82
CA SER A 10 -10.21 -1.47 13.98
C SER A 10 -9.01 -1.77 14.89
N CYS A 11 -7.79 -1.76 14.33
CA CYS A 11 -6.57 -2.19 14.99
C CYS A 11 -5.45 -1.14 14.87
N PRO A 12 -5.64 0.09 15.40
CA PRO A 12 -4.76 1.24 15.13
C PRO A 12 -3.30 1.07 15.60
N SER A 13 -3.07 0.12 16.52
CA SER A 13 -1.77 -0.14 17.14
C SER A 13 -0.97 -1.26 16.47
N ILE A 14 -1.50 -1.88 15.41
CA ILE A 14 -0.83 -2.99 14.73
C ILE A 14 0.40 -2.47 13.97
N VAL A 15 1.53 -3.13 14.19
CA VAL A 15 2.82 -2.82 13.54
C VAL A 15 3.15 -3.82 12.43
N SER A 16 2.67 -5.06 12.56
CA SER A 16 2.84 -6.10 11.55
C SER A 16 1.53 -6.81 11.30
N PHE A 17 1.20 -7.03 10.02
CA PHE A 17 -0.04 -7.67 9.61
C PHE A 17 0.21 -8.64 8.45
N GLN A 18 -0.47 -9.78 8.50
CA GLN A 18 -0.44 -10.80 7.46
C GLN A 18 -1.83 -10.97 6.86
N SER A 19 -1.91 -10.94 5.53
CA SER A 19 -3.16 -11.14 4.80
C SER A 19 -2.93 -11.92 3.51
N ASN A 20 -3.95 -12.63 3.06
CA ASN A 20 -3.98 -13.15 1.71
C ASN A 20 -4.86 -12.24 0.85
N ILE A 21 -4.28 -11.59 -0.15
CA ILE A 21 -5.01 -10.67 -1.02
C ILE A 21 -5.47 -11.44 -2.24
N ILE A 22 -6.74 -11.79 -2.21
CA ILE A 22 -7.38 -12.61 -3.25
C ILE A 22 -7.55 -11.80 -4.55
N ASP A 23 -7.73 -10.48 -4.43
CA ASP A 23 -7.99 -9.60 -5.57
C ASP A 23 -7.35 -8.22 -5.40
N LEU A 24 -6.68 -7.77 -6.47
CA LEU A 24 -6.06 -6.45 -6.60
C LEU A 24 -6.92 -5.46 -7.40
N GLN A 25 -8.12 -5.84 -7.89
CA GLN A 25 -9.00 -4.97 -8.67
C GLN A 25 -9.96 -4.14 -7.80
N SER A 26 -10.24 -4.59 -6.58
CA SER A 26 -11.11 -3.89 -5.62
C SER A 26 -10.40 -2.77 -4.83
N ILE A 27 -9.89 -1.76 -5.54
CA ILE A 27 -9.20 -0.59 -4.95
C ILE A 27 -10.08 0.66 -5.09
N PRO A 28 -10.15 1.52 -4.06
CA PRO A 28 -10.76 2.84 -4.22
C PRO A 28 -10.08 3.62 -5.35
N VAL A 29 -10.88 4.30 -6.17
CA VAL A 29 -10.35 5.20 -7.19
C VAL A 29 -9.95 6.50 -6.53
N TYR A 30 -8.67 6.84 -6.60
CA TYR A 30 -8.14 8.11 -6.10
C TYR A 30 -8.01 9.11 -7.25
N PRO A 31 -8.68 10.28 -7.20
CA PRO A 31 -8.56 11.28 -8.25
C PRO A 31 -7.09 11.70 -8.42
N PRO A 32 -6.63 11.92 -9.67
CA PRO A 32 -5.31 12.50 -9.90
C PRO A 32 -5.30 13.95 -9.40
N HIS A 33 -4.18 14.38 -8.82
CA HIS A 33 -3.95 15.76 -8.31
C HIS A 33 -4.74 16.17 -7.07
N GLU A 34 -5.45 15.24 -6.44
CA GLU A 34 -6.12 15.49 -5.17
C GLU A 34 -5.52 14.63 -4.05
N GLY A 35 -5.48 15.23 -2.85
CA GLY A 35 -5.20 14.49 -1.62
C GLY A 35 -6.30 13.48 -1.34
N ALA A 36 -5.93 12.33 -0.80
CA ALA A 36 -6.90 11.32 -0.39
C ALA A 36 -7.66 11.79 0.85
N SER A 37 -8.97 11.96 0.76
CA SER A 37 -9.84 12.39 1.87
C SER A 37 -9.95 11.33 2.98
N ASP A 38 -9.52 10.11 2.68
CA ASP A 38 -9.54 8.94 3.54
C ASP A 38 -8.13 8.46 3.93
N ALA A 39 -7.12 9.33 3.85
CA ALA A 39 -5.79 9.03 4.33
C ALA A 39 -5.78 8.67 5.83
N LEU A 40 -5.05 7.62 6.18
CA LEU A 40 -4.86 7.17 7.55
C LEU A 40 -3.37 7.31 7.91
N SER A 41 -3.11 7.82 9.11
CA SER A 41 -1.75 7.84 9.69
C SER A 41 -1.49 6.57 10.51
N HIS A 42 -1.74 5.40 9.90
CA HIS A 42 -1.63 4.13 10.61
C HIS A 42 -0.17 3.69 10.76
N GLY A 43 0.20 3.21 11.95
CA GLY A 43 1.58 2.82 12.31
C GLY A 43 2.02 1.43 11.82
N LEU A 44 1.42 0.91 10.75
CA LEU A 44 1.80 -0.41 10.23
C LEU A 44 3.15 -0.29 9.52
N GLU A 45 4.10 -1.14 9.88
CA GLU A 45 5.45 -1.13 9.33
C GLU A 45 5.73 -2.35 8.43
N ILE A 46 5.10 -3.50 8.70
CA ILE A 46 5.34 -4.75 7.98
C ILE A 46 4.02 -5.33 7.47
N LEU A 47 3.93 -5.53 6.16
CA LEU A 47 2.79 -6.16 5.50
C LEU A 47 3.23 -7.47 4.84
N SER A 48 2.76 -8.61 5.35
CA SER A 48 2.95 -9.92 4.72
C SER A 48 1.73 -10.25 3.86
N VAL A 49 1.92 -10.33 2.55
CA VAL A 49 0.83 -10.45 1.57
C VAL A 49 1.13 -11.49 0.51
N GLY A 50 0.12 -11.80 -0.29
CA GLY A 50 0.27 -12.68 -1.43
C GLY A 50 -1.00 -12.62 -2.27
N ASN A 51 -0.84 -12.84 -3.56
CA ASN A 51 -1.91 -13.11 -4.50
C ASN A 51 -1.43 -14.23 -5.42
N ALA A 52 -2.36 -15.11 -5.82
CA ALA A 52 -2.04 -16.27 -6.65
C ALA A 52 -1.80 -15.92 -8.12
N SER A 53 -2.40 -14.85 -8.61
CA SER A 53 -2.32 -14.45 -10.03
C SER A 53 -1.90 -13.00 -10.17
N GLU A 54 -0.89 -12.78 -10.99
CA GLU A 54 -0.32 -11.45 -11.25
C GLU A 54 -1.39 -10.56 -11.89
N ASN A 55 -1.48 -9.30 -11.45
CA ASN A 55 -2.28 -8.32 -12.16
C ASN A 55 -1.52 -7.77 -13.38
N PRO A 56 -1.96 -8.00 -14.62
CA PRO A 56 -1.24 -7.58 -15.82
C PRO A 56 -1.36 -6.08 -16.10
N ASN A 57 -2.24 -5.34 -15.42
CA ASN A 57 -2.49 -3.93 -15.67
C ASN A 57 -1.60 -3.03 -14.78
N PRO A 58 -0.63 -2.30 -15.36
CA PRO A 58 0.28 -1.45 -14.57
C PRO A 58 -0.43 -0.32 -13.82
N LYS A 59 -1.57 0.16 -14.34
CA LYS A 59 -2.36 1.21 -13.66
C LYS A 59 -2.95 0.69 -12.36
N ASP A 60 -3.41 -0.54 -12.34
CA ASP A 60 -4.00 -1.14 -11.14
C ASP A 60 -2.92 -1.39 -10.09
N VAL A 61 -1.74 -1.85 -10.52
CA VAL A 61 -0.56 -1.99 -9.64
C VAL A 61 -0.17 -0.66 -8.99
N LEU A 62 -0.16 0.44 -9.76
CA LEU A 62 0.09 1.78 -9.21
C LEU A 62 -1.01 2.20 -8.23
N ASN A 63 -2.28 1.90 -8.53
CA ASN A 63 -3.39 2.17 -7.61
C ASN A 63 -3.26 1.38 -6.31
N VAL A 64 -2.75 0.13 -6.34
CA VAL A 64 -2.41 -0.63 -5.12
C VAL A 64 -1.38 0.12 -4.30
N ALA A 65 -0.26 0.51 -4.92
CA ALA A 65 0.81 1.22 -4.22
C ALA A 65 0.31 2.52 -3.60
N ARG A 66 -0.47 3.31 -4.35
CA ARG A 66 -1.07 4.55 -3.85
C ARG A 66 -2.02 4.28 -2.68
N HIS A 67 -2.87 3.26 -2.77
CA HIS A 67 -3.78 2.88 -1.70
C HIS A 67 -3.04 2.46 -0.42
N LEU A 68 -1.98 1.65 -0.55
CA LEU A 68 -1.17 1.24 0.59
C LEU A 68 -0.47 2.43 1.25
N PHE A 69 0.08 3.35 0.46
CA PHE A 69 0.69 4.58 0.99
C PHE A 69 -0.32 5.45 1.75
N ILE A 70 -1.54 5.58 1.23
CA ILE A 70 -2.62 6.36 1.85
C ILE A 70 -3.03 5.76 3.20
N LEU A 71 -3.07 4.44 3.33
CA LEU A 71 -3.47 3.78 4.58
C LEU A 71 -2.30 3.62 5.57
N PHE A 72 -1.11 3.32 5.06
CA PHE A 72 0.06 2.91 5.83
C PHE A 72 1.30 3.72 5.40
N PRO A 73 1.34 5.03 5.67
CA PRO A 73 2.43 5.89 5.22
C PRO A 73 3.78 5.50 5.81
N TYR A 74 3.80 4.73 6.90
CA TYR A 74 5.00 4.25 7.59
C TYR A 74 5.39 2.81 7.22
N LEU A 75 4.80 2.23 6.16
CA LEU A 75 5.11 0.88 5.71
C LEU A 75 6.58 0.79 5.27
N LYS A 76 7.36 -0.06 5.94
CA LYS A 76 8.80 -0.27 5.71
C LYS A 76 9.06 -1.50 4.86
N GLU A 77 8.28 -2.55 5.06
CA GLU A 77 8.53 -3.86 4.46
C GLU A 77 7.25 -4.50 3.92
N ILE A 78 7.33 -5.04 2.70
CA ILE A 78 6.34 -5.97 2.14
C ILE A 78 6.99 -7.34 2.00
N ARG A 79 6.41 -8.33 2.67
CA ARG A 79 6.81 -9.75 2.54
C ARG A 79 5.80 -10.47 1.67
N THR A 80 6.28 -11.42 0.86
CA THR A 80 5.41 -12.23 0.03
C THR A 80 5.47 -13.70 0.45
N HIS A 81 4.33 -14.36 0.57
CA HIS A 81 4.30 -15.79 0.88
C HIS A 81 4.88 -16.62 -0.28
N GLU A 82 5.42 -17.80 0.04
CA GLU A 82 5.97 -18.72 -0.98
C GLU A 82 4.91 -19.10 -2.02
N GLY A 83 5.32 -19.16 -3.30
CA GLY A 83 4.43 -19.47 -4.41
C GLY A 83 3.43 -18.37 -4.78
N GLN A 84 3.58 -17.16 -4.23
CA GLN A 84 2.79 -15.99 -4.60
C GLN A 84 3.61 -15.04 -5.48
N ASN A 85 2.97 -14.03 -6.09
CA ASN A 85 3.60 -13.10 -7.05
C ASN A 85 4.59 -12.12 -6.40
N GLN A 86 5.72 -12.63 -5.92
CA GLN A 86 6.74 -11.86 -5.20
C GLN A 86 7.28 -10.67 -6.00
N GLU A 87 7.55 -10.86 -7.30
CA GLU A 87 8.09 -9.80 -8.16
C GLU A 87 7.13 -8.61 -8.25
N GLN A 88 5.83 -8.87 -8.43
CA GLN A 88 4.81 -7.83 -8.45
C GLN A 88 4.72 -7.08 -7.11
N TRP A 89 4.80 -7.80 -5.98
CA TRP A 89 4.79 -7.17 -4.65
C TRP A 89 6.05 -6.36 -4.35
N MET A 90 7.21 -6.81 -4.83
CA MET A 90 8.45 -6.02 -4.76
C MET A 90 8.35 -4.74 -5.58
N TYR A 91 7.72 -4.79 -6.75
CA TYR A 91 7.47 -3.60 -7.55
C TYR A 91 6.48 -2.65 -6.87
N ILE A 92 5.37 -3.16 -6.31
CA ILE A 92 4.43 -2.37 -5.51
C ILE A 92 5.15 -1.69 -4.34
N HIS A 93 6.01 -2.42 -3.62
CA HIS A 93 6.79 -1.87 -2.50
C HIS A 93 7.70 -0.73 -2.96
N SER A 94 8.39 -0.90 -4.09
CA SER A 94 9.23 0.15 -4.68
C SER A 94 8.45 1.43 -5.01
N LEU A 95 7.21 1.27 -5.51
CA LEU A 95 6.31 2.40 -5.77
C LEU A 95 5.85 3.08 -4.47
N VAL A 96 5.56 2.32 -3.41
CA VAL A 96 5.23 2.88 -2.08
C VAL A 96 6.40 3.71 -1.55
N GLN A 97 7.63 3.19 -1.64
CA GLN A 97 8.83 3.91 -1.20
C GLN A 97 9.07 5.20 -2.00
N LEU A 98 8.79 5.18 -3.30
CA LEU A 98 8.86 6.38 -4.13
C LEU A 98 7.87 7.46 -3.66
N LEU A 99 6.62 7.08 -3.35
CA LEU A 99 5.61 8.00 -2.82
C LEU A 99 6.01 8.58 -1.46
N GLN A 100 6.54 7.75 -0.56
CA GLN A 100 7.06 8.19 0.74
C GLN A 100 8.21 9.19 0.58
N THR A 101 9.13 8.92 -0.35
CA THR A 101 10.25 9.84 -0.65
C THR A 101 9.75 11.17 -1.19
N GLY A 102 8.78 11.15 -2.12
CA GLY A 102 8.15 12.36 -2.64
C GLY A 102 7.53 13.23 -1.54
N LEU A 103 6.87 12.61 -0.55
CA LEU A 103 6.33 13.34 0.60
C LEU A 103 7.43 14.01 1.44
N LEU A 104 8.56 13.34 1.65
CA LEU A 104 9.71 13.90 2.37
C LEU A 104 10.35 15.05 1.60
N ASP A 105 10.50 14.91 0.28
CA ASP A 105 11.04 15.95 -0.60
C ASP A 105 10.15 17.20 -0.60
N ASP A 106 8.83 17.02 -0.68
CA ASP A 106 7.88 18.14 -0.60
C ASP A 106 7.93 18.82 0.77
N ALA A 107 8.00 18.05 1.85
CA ALA A 107 8.18 18.59 3.20
C ALA A 107 9.51 19.36 3.36
N ALA A 108 10.57 18.96 2.65
CA ALA A 108 11.86 19.66 2.65
C ALA A 108 11.80 20.99 1.87
N ARG A 109 11.01 21.08 0.79
CA ARG A 109 10.82 22.32 0.01
C ARG A 109 10.02 23.40 0.74
N MET A 110 9.23 23.00 1.75
CA MET A 110 8.41 23.91 2.56
C MET A 110 9.14 24.47 3.79
N LYS A 111 10.39 24.05 4.02
CA LYS A 111 11.27 24.59 5.08
C LYS A 111 12.07 25.77 4.57
#